data_AF-A0AA50KM17-F1
#
_entry.id   AF-A0AA50KM17-F1
#
_cell.length_a   1.000
_cell.length_b   1.000
_cell.length_c   1.000
_cell.angle_alpha   90.00
_cell.angle_beta   90.00
_cell.angle_gamma   90.00
#
_symmetry.space_group_name_H-M   'P 1'
#
loop_
_entity.id
_entity.type
_entity.pdbx_description
1 polymer ?
#
loop_
_entity_poly.entity_id
_entity_poly.type
_entity_poly.pdbx_seq_one_letter_code
_entity_poly.pdbx_strand_id
1 'polypeptide(L)'
;MLDFLQFDPPDAELVDFYRGYLICATWATGSTHPFSGELLESLVEFEPSPAFQQQAWADCKAFWQTHFARMQNLCIKHYTDWVQMGHDFWLTRNGHGSGFWDRGYGSEGQLLTQAAEQYSEIHLYLGDDLLIYGE
;
A
#
# COMPACT_ATOMS: atom_id res chain seq x y z
N MET A 1 -3.25 14.38 9.93
CA MET A 1 -4.50 14.46 9.14
C MET A 1 -4.28 15.54 8.09
N LEU A 2 -4.01 15.15 6.83
CA LEU A 2 -3.88 16.11 5.73
C LEU A 2 -5.23 16.82 5.54
N ASP A 3 -5.20 18.14 5.44
CA ASP A 3 -6.41 18.97 5.36
C ASP A 3 -6.99 18.90 3.94
N PHE A 4 -8.02 18.08 3.76
CA PHE A 4 -8.65 17.80 2.46
C PHE A 4 -9.60 18.91 1.97
N LEU A 5 -9.66 20.07 2.65
CA LEU A 5 -10.66 21.13 2.42
C LEU A 5 -10.50 21.95 1.12
N GLN A 6 -9.63 21.56 0.18
CA GLN A 6 -9.41 22.30 -1.07
C GLN A 6 -9.60 21.49 -2.36
N PHE A 7 -9.96 20.21 -2.27
CA PHE A 7 -10.29 19.37 -3.42
C PHE A 7 -11.62 18.65 -3.17
N ASP A 8 -12.32 18.23 -4.23
CA ASP A 8 -13.42 17.27 -4.07
C ASP A 8 -12.95 16.14 -3.14
N PRO A 9 -13.80 15.69 -2.18
CA PRO A 9 -13.41 14.62 -1.27
C PRO A 9 -12.90 13.45 -2.12
N PRO A 10 -11.73 12.86 -1.77
CA PRO A 10 -11.15 11.82 -2.58
C PRO A 10 -12.17 10.70 -2.81
N ASP A 11 -12.18 10.12 -4.02
CA ASP A 11 -13.02 8.97 -4.35
C ASP A 11 -12.89 7.92 -3.24
N ALA A 12 -14.02 7.44 -2.70
CA ALA A 12 -14.02 6.53 -1.54
C ALA A 12 -13.19 5.27 -1.83
N GLU A 13 -13.21 4.82 -3.08
CA GLU A 13 -12.41 3.74 -3.63
C GLU A 13 -10.90 4.00 -3.54
N LEU A 14 -10.45 5.23 -3.81
CA LEU A 14 -9.04 5.61 -3.67
C LEU A 14 -8.63 5.64 -2.19
N VAL A 15 -9.51 6.15 -1.32
CA VAL A 15 -9.27 6.15 0.13
C VAL A 15 -9.10 4.73 0.66
N ASP A 16 -9.99 3.81 0.26
CA ASP A 16 -9.91 2.40 0.66
C ASP A 16 -8.68 1.70 0.07
N PHE A 17 -8.31 2.00 -1.18
CA PHE A 17 -7.07 1.50 -1.79
C PHE A 17 -5.82 1.93 -1.01
N TYR A 18 -5.70 3.22 -0.72
CA TYR A 18 -4.61 3.76 0.08
C TYR A 18 -4.59 3.19 1.50
N ARG A 19 -5.76 3.04 2.11
CA ARG A 19 -5.90 2.44 3.44
C ARG A 19 -5.40 0.99 3.45
N GLY A 20 -5.80 0.18 2.47
CA GLY A 20 -5.31 -1.18 2.30
C GLY A 20 -3.79 -1.20 2.16
N TYR A 21 -3.25 -0.36 1.27
CA TYR A 21 -1.80 -0.24 1.08
C TYR A 21 -1.07 -0.01 2.40
N LEU A 22 -1.50 0.96 3.22
CA LEU A 22 -0.87 1.23 4.51
C LEU A 22 -1.04 0.11 5.54
N ILE A 23 -2.25 -0.49 5.62
CA ILE A 23 -2.49 -1.64 6.51
C ILE A 23 -1.50 -2.75 6.17
N CYS A 24 -1.37 -3.10 4.90
CA CYS A 24 -0.45 -4.13 4.44
C CYS A 24 1.01 -3.77 4.70
N ALA A 25 1.38 -2.52 4.43
CA ALA A 25 2.70 -2.01 4.68
C ALA A 25 3.15 -2.21 6.13
N THR A 26 2.28 -1.94 7.10
CA THR A 26 2.63 -2.03 8.52
C THR A 26 2.58 -3.44 9.09
N TRP A 27 1.62 -4.30 8.71
CA TRP A 27 1.61 -5.68 9.21
C TRP A 27 2.63 -6.60 8.52
N ALA A 28 3.04 -6.29 7.28
CA ALA A 28 3.98 -7.10 6.51
C ALA A 28 5.46 -6.71 6.71
N THR A 29 5.75 -5.76 7.61
CA THR A 29 7.10 -5.24 7.81
C THR A 29 7.49 -5.21 9.28
N GLY A 30 8.55 -5.93 9.63
CA GLY A 30 9.22 -5.82 10.94
C GLY A 30 10.29 -4.73 10.96
N SER A 31 10.74 -4.36 12.16
CA SER A 31 11.80 -3.36 12.33
C SER A 31 12.56 -3.56 13.66
N THR A 32 13.45 -2.63 14.01
CA THR A 32 14.09 -2.58 15.33
C THR A 32 13.68 -1.30 16.03
N HIS A 33 13.22 -1.40 17.28
CA HIS A 33 12.86 -0.23 18.06
C HIS A 33 14.11 0.60 18.38
N PRO A 34 14.16 1.91 18.03
CA PRO A 34 15.39 2.70 18.03
C PRO A 34 16.01 2.88 19.43
N PHE A 35 15.17 2.88 20.47
CA PHE A 35 15.63 3.09 21.85
C PHE A 35 15.89 1.81 22.64
N SER A 36 15.04 0.77 22.51
CA SER A 36 15.19 -0.48 23.27
C SER A 36 16.06 -1.51 22.53
N GLY A 37 16.23 -1.38 21.22
CA GLY A 37 16.87 -2.39 20.38
C GLY A 37 16.03 -3.66 20.18
N GLU A 38 14.77 -3.64 20.62
CA GLU A 38 13.85 -4.77 20.47
C GLU A 38 13.49 -5.00 19.00
N LEU A 39 13.41 -6.27 18.60
CA LEU A 39 12.90 -6.65 17.28
C LEU A 39 11.38 -6.58 17.29
N LEU A 40 10.83 -5.82 16.36
CA LEU A 40 9.40 -5.69 16.13
C LEU A 40 9.00 -6.60 14.98
N GLU A 41 8.01 -7.46 15.20
CA GLU A 41 7.48 -8.33 14.15
C GLU A 41 6.63 -7.57 13.11
N SER A 42 6.04 -6.46 13.53
CA SER A 42 5.26 -5.57 12.67
C SER A 42 5.32 -4.11 13.14
N LEU A 43 4.85 -3.18 12.32
CA LEU A 43 4.77 -1.75 12.63
C LEU A 43 3.34 -1.26 12.86
N VAL A 44 2.37 -2.15 13.11
CA VAL A 44 0.94 -1.81 13.21
C VAL A 44 0.61 -0.84 14.36
N GLU A 45 1.48 -0.75 15.38
CA GLU A 45 1.30 0.12 16.55
C GLU A 45 1.84 1.54 16.35
N PHE A 46 2.51 1.81 15.22
CA PHE A 46 3.18 3.07 14.93
C PHE A 46 2.51 3.82 13.78
N GLU A 47 2.67 5.13 13.78
CA GLU A 47 2.08 5.99 12.77
C GLU A 47 3.08 6.26 11.61
N PRO A 48 2.62 6.18 10.36
CA PRO A 48 3.39 6.66 9.21
C PRO A 48 3.83 8.12 9.35
N SER A 49 5.10 8.40 9.05
CA SER A 49 5.59 9.79 8.95
C SER A 49 4.85 10.57 7.84
N PRO A 50 4.72 11.90 7.95
CA PRO A 50 4.10 12.71 6.90
C PRO A 50 4.76 12.52 5.51
N ALA A 51 6.08 12.34 5.48
CA ALA A 51 6.82 12.08 4.24
C ALA A 51 6.42 10.75 3.60
N PHE A 52 6.37 9.67 4.39
CA PHE A 52 5.94 8.38 3.87
C PHE A 52 4.46 8.39 3.45
N GLN A 53 3.58 9.04 4.21
CA GLN A 53 2.17 9.21 3.82
C GLN A 53 2.03 9.95 2.48
N GLN A 54 2.81 11.01 2.27
CA GLN A 54 2.78 11.77 1.03
C GLN A 54 3.24 10.92 -0.16
N GLN A 55 4.33 10.16 0.00
CA GLN A 55 4.85 9.27 -1.04
C GLN A 55 3.85 8.14 -1.34
N ALA A 56 3.36 7.45 -0.31
CA ALA A 56 2.39 6.36 -0.44
C ALA A 56 1.10 6.83 -1.12
N TRP A 57 0.60 8.02 -0.77
CA TRP A 57 -0.57 8.61 -1.41
C TRP A 57 -0.33 8.90 -2.90
N ALA A 58 0.82 9.47 -3.24
CA ALA A 58 1.17 9.76 -4.63
C ALA A 58 1.23 8.50 -5.49
N ASP A 59 1.91 7.46 -5.00
CA ASP A 59 2.01 6.17 -5.70
C ASP A 59 0.65 5.49 -5.82
N CYS A 60 -0.12 5.44 -4.72
CA CYS A 60 -1.45 4.84 -4.72
C CYS A 60 -2.38 5.55 -5.71
N LYS A 61 -2.38 6.88 -5.70
CA LYS A 61 -3.19 7.68 -6.63
C LYS A 61 -2.80 7.43 -8.07
N ALA A 62 -1.50 7.43 -8.39
CA ALA A 62 -1.02 7.19 -9.75
C ALA A 62 -1.39 5.78 -10.25
N PHE A 63 -1.18 4.75 -9.43
CA PHE A 63 -1.52 3.38 -9.75
C PHE A 63 -3.04 3.20 -9.91
N TRP A 64 -3.81 3.74 -8.97
CA TRP A 64 -5.27 3.70 -8.99
C TRP A 64 -5.83 4.37 -10.25
N GLN A 65 -5.39 5.58 -10.58
CA GLN A 65 -5.88 6.29 -11.76
C GLN A 65 -5.55 5.54 -13.07
N THR A 66 -4.35 4.98 -13.16
CA THR A 66 -3.91 4.26 -14.36
C THR A 66 -4.64 2.94 -14.57
N HIS A 67 -4.98 2.24 -13.47
CA HIS A 67 -5.52 0.89 -13.52
C HIS A 67 -6.96 0.76 -12.99
N PHE A 68 -7.66 1.88 -12.75
CA PHE A 68 -8.99 1.94 -12.15
C PHE A 68 -9.97 0.94 -12.78
N ALA A 69 -10.17 1.04 -14.10
CA ALA A 69 -11.16 0.21 -14.80
C ALA A 69 -10.84 -1.29 -14.68
N ARG A 70 -9.55 -1.66 -14.67
CA ARG A 70 -9.12 -3.05 -14.49
C ARG A 70 -9.41 -3.53 -13.06
N MET A 71 -8.97 -2.78 -12.06
CA MET A 71 -9.18 -3.14 -10.66
C MET A 71 -10.67 -3.17 -10.32
N GLN A 72 -11.46 -2.21 -10.81
CA GLN A 72 -12.92 -2.20 -10.61
C GLN A 72 -13.58 -3.45 -11.19
N ASN A 73 -13.19 -3.88 -12.40
CA ASN A 73 -13.68 -5.13 -12.98
C ASN A 73 -13.29 -6.36 -12.14
N LEU A 74 -12.09 -6.37 -11.55
CA LEU A 74 -11.66 -7.43 -10.65
C LEU A 74 -12.46 -7.44 -9.35
N CYS A 75 -12.70 -6.28 -8.73
CA CYS A 75 -13.56 -6.14 -7.55
C CYS A 75 -14.93 -6.77 -7.79
N ILE A 76 -15.56 -6.46 -8.93
CA ILE A 76 -16.87 -7.01 -9.30
C ILE A 76 -16.79 -8.53 -9.56
N LYS A 77 -15.84 -8.97 -10.38
CA LYS A 77 -15.76 -10.37 -10.85
C LYS A 77 -15.34 -11.35 -9.75
N HIS A 78 -14.46 -10.91 -8.86
CA HIS A 78 -13.86 -11.75 -7.81
C HIS A 78 -14.46 -11.48 -6.42
N TYR A 79 -15.49 -10.64 -6.32
CA TYR A 79 -16.11 -10.26 -5.03
C TYR A 79 -15.08 -9.78 -4.01
N THR A 80 -14.15 -8.94 -4.48
CA THR A 80 -13.07 -8.34 -3.69
C THR A 80 -13.26 -6.82 -3.65
N ASP A 81 -12.42 -6.12 -2.88
CA ASP A 81 -12.58 -4.70 -2.61
C ASP A 81 -11.28 -3.91 -2.83
N TRP A 82 -11.39 -2.58 -2.68
CA TRP A 82 -10.26 -1.68 -2.87
C TRP A 82 -9.18 -1.85 -1.80
N VAL A 83 -9.53 -2.26 -0.59
CA VAL A 83 -8.58 -2.56 0.48
C VAL A 83 -7.67 -3.71 0.05
N GLN A 84 -8.23 -4.80 -0.49
CA GLN A 84 -7.46 -5.92 -1.02
C GLN A 84 -6.59 -5.51 -2.21
N MET A 85 -7.08 -4.64 -3.10
CA MET A 85 -6.27 -4.11 -4.21
C MET A 85 -5.06 -3.31 -3.69
N GLY A 86 -5.22 -2.57 -2.59
CA GLY A 86 -4.13 -1.88 -1.90
C GLY A 86 -3.12 -2.85 -1.27
N HIS A 87 -3.59 -3.94 -0.65
CA HIS A 87 -2.72 -5.00 -0.13
C HIS A 87 -1.87 -5.59 -1.25
N ASP A 88 -2.51 -5.95 -2.37
CA ASP A 88 -1.84 -6.59 -3.49
C ASP A 88 -0.83 -5.65 -4.15
N PHE A 89 -1.10 -4.35 -4.17
CA PHE A 89 -0.11 -3.38 -4.64
C PHE A 89 1.14 -3.34 -3.74
N TRP A 90 0.98 -3.27 -2.41
CA TRP A 90 2.11 -3.30 -1.48
C TRP A 90 2.92 -4.60 -1.59
N LEU A 91 2.25 -5.76 -1.55
CA LEU A 91 2.92 -7.06 -1.59
C LEU A 91 3.67 -7.28 -2.90
N THR A 92 3.07 -6.86 -4.02
CA THR A 92 3.67 -7.07 -5.33
C THR A 92 4.87 -6.15 -5.56
N ARG A 93 4.77 -4.86 -5.20
CA ARG A 93 5.90 -3.92 -5.39
C ARG A 93 7.11 -4.25 -4.51
N ASN A 94 6.92 -4.97 -3.40
CA ASN A 94 7.97 -5.32 -2.43
C ASN A 94 8.38 -6.80 -2.46
N GLY A 95 7.89 -7.58 -3.41
CA GLY A 95 8.36 -8.95 -3.62
C GLY A 95 8.04 -9.96 -2.49
N HIS A 96 6.99 -9.74 -1.69
CA HIS A 96 6.61 -10.60 -0.54
C HIS A 96 6.16 -12.03 -0.91
N GLY A 97 6.24 -12.44 -2.18
CA GLY A 97 5.87 -13.77 -2.64
C GLY A 97 4.36 -14.02 -2.77
N SER A 98 3.54 -12.98 -2.63
CA SER A 98 2.10 -12.97 -2.95
C SER A 98 1.73 -11.58 -3.49
N GLY A 99 0.50 -11.40 -3.96
CA GLY A 99 0.04 -10.16 -4.57
C GLY A 99 -0.93 -10.42 -5.73
N PHE A 100 -0.99 -9.51 -6.71
CA PHE A 100 -1.98 -9.57 -7.79
C PHE A 100 -1.99 -10.88 -8.58
N TRP A 101 -0.82 -11.49 -8.81
CA TRP A 101 -0.68 -12.71 -9.60
C TRP A 101 -1.22 -13.96 -8.89
N ASP A 102 -1.31 -13.95 -7.55
CA ASP A 102 -1.65 -15.10 -6.71
C ASP A 102 -3.15 -15.18 -6.38
N ARG A 103 -3.93 -14.14 -6.71
CA ARG A 103 -5.38 -14.07 -6.38
C ARG A 103 -6.31 -14.83 -7.33
N GLY A 104 -5.78 -15.46 -8.38
CA GLY A 104 -6.58 -16.09 -9.43
C GLY A 104 -7.24 -15.09 -10.40
N TYR A 105 -6.71 -13.87 -10.50
CA TYR A 105 -7.18 -12.82 -11.43
C TYR A 105 -6.85 -13.09 -12.91
N GLY A 106 -6.09 -14.15 -13.22
CA GLY A 106 -5.70 -14.51 -14.58
C GLY A 106 -4.77 -13.48 -15.21
N SER A 107 -4.96 -13.19 -16.51
CA SER A 107 -4.11 -12.23 -17.26
C SER A 107 -4.15 -10.82 -16.68
N GLU A 108 -5.28 -10.39 -16.11
CA GLU A 108 -5.40 -9.07 -15.48
C GLU A 108 -4.50 -8.96 -14.25
N GLY A 109 -4.39 -10.03 -13.44
CA GLY A 109 -3.47 -10.09 -12.31
C GLY A 109 -2.02 -9.98 -12.75
N GLN A 110 -1.63 -10.70 -13.80
CA GLN A 110 -0.27 -10.63 -14.37
C GLN A 110 0.09 -9.22 -14.86
N LEU A 111 -0.86 -8.53 -15.52
CA LEU A 111 -0.62 -7.18 -16.01
C LEU A 111 -0.56 -6.15 -14.87
N LEU A 112 -1.32 -6.33 -13.79
CA LEU A 112 -1.18 -5.50 -12.57
C LEU A 112 0.14 -5.79 -11.85
N THR A 113 0.59 -7.04 -11.82
CA THR A 113 1.89 -7.41 -11.28
C THR A 113 3.02 -6.69 -11.99
N GLN A 114 3.08 -6.79 -13.32
CA GLN A 114 4.10 -6.12 -14.12
C GLN A 114 4.11 -4.60 -13.93
N ALA A 115 2.93 -4.00 -13.76
CA ALA A 115 2.79 -2.57 -13.51
C ALA A 115 3.24 -2.19 -12.09
N ALA A 116 2.90 -2.99 -11.08
CA ALA A 116 3.30 -2.77 -9.69
C ALA A 116 4.82 -2.90 -9.50
N GLU A 117 5.45 -3.85 -10.20
CA GLU A 117 6.90 -4.05 -10.21
C GLU A 117 7.69 -2.89 -10.85
N GLN A 118 7.03 -1.95 -11.54
CA GLN A 118 7.69 -0.72 -12.01
C GLN A 118 7.88 0.31 -10.90
N TYR A 119 7.21 0.13 -9.76
CA TYR A 119 7.42 0.96 -8.57
C TYR A 119 8.56 0.35 -7.76
N SER A 120 9.49 1.19 -7.31
CA SER A 120 10.61 0.74 -6.47
C SER A 120 10.10 0.07 -5.19
N GLU A 121 10.86 -0.91 -4.69
CA GLU A 121 10.68 -1.43 -3.34
C GLU A 121 10.80 -0.29 -2.33
N ILE A 122 10.09 -0.41 -1.20
CA ILE A 122 10.18 0.51 -0.08
C ILE A 122 10.52 -0.30 1.16
N HIS A 123 11.64 0.05 1.80
CA HIS A 123 12.01 -0.53 3.08
C HIS A 123 11.49 0.34 4.22
N LEU A 124 10.51 -0.17 4.98
CA LEU A 124 10.02 0.56 6.15
C LEU A 124 10.90 0.34 7.36
N TYR A 125 11.04 1.40 8.15
CA TYR A 125 11.72 1.35 9.44
C TYR A 125 11.09 2.33 10.43
N LEU A 126 11.29 2.07 11.72
CA LEU A 126 10.87 2.95 12.81
C LEU A 126 11.97 3.97 13.11
N GLY A 127 11.67 5.26 12.95
CA GLY A 127 12.60 6.36 13.22
C GLY A 127 12.67 6.75 14.70
N ASP A 128 13.65 7.58 15.05
CA ASP A 128 13.89 8.07 16.42
C ASP A 128 12.72 8.89 17.01
N ASP A 129 11.77 9.34 16.19
CA ASP A 129 10.54 10.02 16.64
C ASP A 129 9.34 9.08 16.79
N LEU A 130 9.57 7.77 16.67
CA LEU A 130 8.57 6.70 16.70
C LEU A 130 7.55 6.78 15.54
N LEU A 131 7.94 7.40 14.42
CA LEU A 131 7.19 7.36 13.17
C LEU A 131 7.79 6.36 12.18
N ILE A 132 6.94 5.83 11.29
CA ILE A 132 7.34 4.92 10.23
C ILE A 132 7.84 5.72 9.02
N TYR A 133 9.05 5.43 8.59
CA TYR A 133 9.65 5.97 7.37
C TYR A 133 9.76 4.87 6.32
N GLY A 134 9.91 5.26 5.05
CA GLY A 134 10.16 4.37 3.94
C GLY A 134 11.19 4.97 3.00
N GLU A 135 12.18 4.17 2.59
CA GLU A 135 13.24 4.51 1.64
C GLU A 135 13.33 3.53 0.48
#